data_AF-A0A2N9YEB0-F1
#
_entry.id   AF-A0A2N9YEB0-F1
#
_cell.length_a   1.000
_cell.length_b   1.000
_cell.length_c   1.000
_cell.angle_alpha   90.00
_cell.angle_beta   90.00
_cell.angle_gamma   90.00
#
_symmetry.space_group_name_H-M   'P 1'
#
loop_
_entity.id
_entity.type
_entity.pdbx_description
1 polymer ?
#
loop_
_entity_poly.entity_id
_entity_poly.type
_entity_poly.pdbx_seq_one_letter_code
_entity_poly.pdbx_strand_id
1 'polypeptide(L)'
;MTIAHPAALWAKTSTFEPIHIDCTTAIMLKILDSKCKMGIEEQTALTAIYDVIKDQQGELLDARLHPLIASARQQITTEILQDVHEQRIHAEEVIPKPVMKAFKQRLREALMPEH
;
A
#
# COMPACT_ATOMS: atom_id res chain seq x y z
N MET A 1 2.15 6.08 -24.91
CA MET A 1 3.14 5.89 -23.84
C MET A 1 2.60 6.59 -22.61
N THR A 2 2.22 5.85 -21.58
CA THR A 2 1.72 6.45 -20.34
C THR A 2 2.92 6.95 -19.55
N ILE A 3 2.94 8.24 -19.19
CA ILE A 3 3.97 8.80 -18.32
C ILE A 3 3.84 8.09 -16.97
N ALA A 4 4.93 7.48 -16.49
CA ALA A 4 4.94 6.83 -15.19
C ALA A 4 4.78 7.89 -14.08
N HIS A 5 3.93 7.60 -13.09
CA HIS A 5 3.72 8.48 -11.95
C HIS A 5 5.06 8.77 -11.23
N PRO A 6 5.35 10.01 -10.80
CA PRO A 6 6.61 10.34 -10.12
C PRO A 6 6.93 9.43 -8.93
N ALA A 7 5.92 9.09 -8.13
CA ALA A 7 6.06 8.14 -7.02
C ALA A 7 6.49 6.72 -7.45
N ALA A 8 6.08 6.25 -8.63
CA ALA A 8 6.55 4.96 -9.16
C ALA A 8 8.02 5.04 -9.60
N LEU A 9 8.45 6.17 -10.17
CA LEU A 9 9.85 6.38 -10.52
C LEU A 9 10.74 6.40 -9.26
N TRP A 10 10.31 7.14 -8.23
CA TRP A 10 10.98 7.14 -6.93
C TRP A 10 11.04 5.76 -6.30
N ALA A 11 9.96 4.97 -6.35
CA ALA A 11 9.92 3.63 -5.78
C ALA A 11 10.93 2.69 -6.46
N LYS A 12 11.13 2.80 -7.77
CA LYS A 12 12.09 1.96 -8.52
C LYS A 12 13.54 2.19 -8.10
N THR A 13 13.87 3.37 -7.59
CA THR A 13 15.23 3.73 -7.17
C THR A 13 15.42 3.70 -5.65
N SER A 14 14.35 3.41 -4.89
CA SER A 14 14.36 3.41 -3.43
C SER A 14 14.46 2.00 -2.89
N THR A 15 15.24 1.83 -1.82
CA THR A 15 15.32 0.54 -1.11
C THR A 15 14.14 0.40 -0.16
N PHE A 16 13.37 -0.67 -0.32
CA PHE A 16 12.33 -1.07 0.62
C PHE A 16 12.84 -2.21 1.50
N GLU A 17 12.41 -2.19 2.76
CA GLU A 17 12.64 -3.29 3.69
C GLU A 17 11.33 -4.07 3.74
N PRO A 18 11.35 -5.36 4.14
CA PRO A 18 10.14 -6.18 4.20
C PRO A 18 8.98 -5.50 4.95
N ILE A 19 9.27 -4.83 6.07
CA ILE A 19 8.25 -4.07 6.83
C ILE A 19 7.62 -2.89 6.05
N HIS A 20 8.35 -2.29 5.10
CA HIS A 20 7.83 -1.24 4.23
C HIS A 20 6.84 -1.82 3.19
N ILE A 21 7.05 -3.06 2.76
CA ILE A 21 6.11 -3.78 1.89
C ILE A 21 4.80 -4.03 2.63
N ASP A 22 4.86 -4.46 3.89
CA ASP A 22 3.68 -4.67 4.72
C ASP A 22 2.89 -3.38 4.93
N CYS A 23 3.58 -2.29 5.25
CA CYS A 23 2.92 -0.99 5.44
C CYS A 23 2.24 -0.50 4.15
N THR A 24 2.87 -0.68 2.99
CA THR A 24 2.28 -0.31 1.70
C THR A 24 1.08 -1.20 1.37
N THR A 25 1.18 -2.51 1.63
CA THR A 25 0.10 -3.48 1.43
C THR A 25 -1.10 -3.17 2.33
N ALA A 26 -0.87 -2.86 3.60
CA ALA A 26 -1.91 -2.45 4.54
C ALA A 26 -2.64 -1.17 4.09
N ILE A 27 -1.90 -0.18 3.57
CA ILE A 27 -2.50 1.02 2.99
C ILE A 27 -3.35 0.67 1.77
N MET A 28 -2.87 -0.19 0.87
CA MET A 28 -3.61 -0.62 -0.31
C MET A 28 -4.93 -1.30 0.07
N LEU A 29 -4.92 -2.15 1.10
CA LEU A 29 -6.15 -2.74 1.66
C LEU A 29 -7.11 -1.68 2.19
N LYS A 30 -6.63 -0.63 2.87
CA LYS A 30 -7.48 0.49 3.33
C LYS A 30 -8.08 1.29 2.19
N ILE A 31 -7.37 1.44 1.06
CA ILE A 31 -7.88 2.10 -0.14
C ILE A 31 -9.04 1.27 -0.71
N LEU A 32 -8.84 -0.04 -0.87
CA LEU A 32 -9.86 -0.96 -1.38
C LEU A 32 -11.09 -1.08 -0.45
N ASP A 33 -10.89 -1.11 0.87
CA ASP A 33 -11.97 -1.12 1.88
C ASP A 33 -12.62 0.27 2.08
N SER A 34 -12.24 1.29 1.30
CA SER A 34 -12.76 2.66 1.45
C SER A 34 -12.60 3.24 2.87
N LYS A 35 -11.59 2.79 3.63
CA LYS A 35 -11.23 3.28 4.98
C LYS A 35 -10.04 4.22 4.97
N CYS A 36 -9.47 4.50 3.80
CA CYS A 36 -8.40 5.45 3.64
C CYS A 36 -8.93 6.89 3.75
N LYS A 37 -8.29 7.72 4.59
CA LYS A 37 -8.64 9.15 4.78
C LYS A 37 -7.71 10.11 4.05
N MET A 38 -6.76 9.58 3.27
CA MET A 38 -5.81 10.38 2.49
C MET A 38 -6.50 10.96 1.25
N GLY A 39 -5.99 12.06 0.71
CA GLY A 39 -6.49 12.65 -0.53
C GLY A 39 -6.28 11.75 -1.75
N ILE A 40 -7.00 12.02 -2.84
CA ILE A 40 -6.92 11.23 -4.09
C ILE A 40 -5.49 11.19 -4.64
N GLU A 41 -4.77 12.32 -4.58
CA GLU A 41 -3.38 12.40 -5.04
C GLU A 41 -2.45 11.50 -4.22
N GLU A 42 -2.56 11.51 -2.89
CA GLU A 42 -1.80 10.65 -2.00
C GLU A 42 -2.10 9.16 -2.23
N GLN A 43 -3.39 8.81 -2.39
CA GLN A 43 -3.81 7.44 -2.71
C GLN A 43 -3.27 6.97 -4.07
N THR A 44 -3.25 7.88 -5.06
CA THR A 44 -2.70 7.60 -6.40
C THR A 44 -1.20 7.35 -6.32
N ALA A 45 -0.46 8.17 -5.58
CA ALA A 45 0.97 8.01 -5.36
C ALA A 45 1.28 6.66 -4.66
N LEU A 46 0.53 6.31 -3.62
CA LEU A 46 0.69 5.05 -2.89
C LEU A 46 0.33 3.83 -3.71
N THR A 47 -0.70 3.92 -4.55
CA THR A 47 -1.05 2.85 -5.50
C THR A 47 0.08 2.64 -6.51
N ALA A 48 0.66 3.73 -7.01
CA ALA A 48 1.79 3.67 -7.93
C ALA A 48 3.05 3.07 -7.30
N ILE A 49 3.30 3.33 -6.00
CA ILE A 49 4.40 2.69 -5.24
C ILE A 49 4.12 1.20 -5.05
N TYR A 50 2.91 0.85 -4.61
CA TYR A 50 2.49 -0.55 -4.43
C TYR A 50 2.72 -1.35 -5.70
N ASP A 51 2.35 -0.82 -6.87
CA ASP A 51 2.53 -1.50 -8.16
C ASP A 51 3.99 -1.82 -8.50
N VAL A 52 4.95 -1.07 -7.96
CA VAL A 52 6.39 -1.32 -8.15
C VAL A 52 6.92 -2.38 -7.20
N ILE A 53 6.37 -2.48 -5.99
CA ILE A 53 6.95 -3.29 -4.91
C ILE A 53 6.14 -4.53 -4.54
N LYS A 54 4.95 -4.72 -5.12
CA LYS A 54 4.01 -5.82 -4.80
C LYS A 54 4.55 -7.24 -5.01
N ASP A 55 5.63 -7.41 -5.79
CA ASP A 55 6.25 -8.71 -6.01
C ASP A 55 7.36 -9.02 -4.98
N GLN A 56 7.62 -8.08 -4.05
CA GLN A 56 8.58 -8.26 -2.96
C GLN A 56 7.90 -8.90 -1.74
N GLN A 57 8.67 -9.62 -0.94
CA GLN A 57 8.17 -10.27 0.27
C GLN A 57 8.10 -9.29 1.45
N GLY A 58 6.95 -9.26 2.13
CA GLY A 58 6.77 -8.58 3.41
C GLY A 58 7.32 -9.36 4.60
N GLU A 59 7.31 -8.74 5.78
CA GLU A 59 7.78 -9.35 7.04
C GLU A 59 6.65 -10.02 7.82
N LEU A 60 5.51 -9.35 7.89
CA LEU A 60 4.40 -9.68 8.79
C LEU A 60 3.18 -10.22 8.03
N LEU A 61 2.96 -9.78 6.80
CA LEU A 61 1.78 -10.14 6.03
C LEU A 61 2.06 -11.25 5.03
N ASP A 62 1.06 -12.10 4.80
CA ASP A 62 1.16 -13.20 3.85
C ASP A 62 1.19 -12.69 2.40
N ALA A 63 2.11 -13.21 1.59
CA ALA A 63 2.22 -12.89 0.17
C ALA A 63 0.94 -13.20 -0.63
N ARG A 64 0.06 -14.07 -0.12
CA ARG A 64 -1.30 -14.33 -0.68
C ARG A 64 -2.20 -13.10 -0.72
N LEU A 65 -1.85 -12.03 0.01
CA LEU A 65 -2.55 -10.75 -0.09
C LEU A 65 -2.40 -10.09 -1.47
N HIS A 66 -1.27 -10.26 -2.16
CA HIS A 66 -1.07 -9.62 -3.47
C HIS A 66 -2.04 -10.16 -4.55
N PRO A 67 -2.27 -11.48 -4.65
CA PRO A 67 -3.36 -12.03 -5.44
C PRO A 67 -4.75 -11.50 -5.06
N LEU A 68 -5.08 -11.39 -3.76
CA LEU A 68 -6.37 -10.84 -3.30
C LEU A 68 -6.54 -9.38 -3.76
N ILE A 69 -5.52 -8.55 -3.58
CA ILE A 69 -5.50 -7.16 -4.02
C ILE A 69 -5.64 -7.06 -5.54
N ALA A 70 -4.98 -7.94 -6.29
CA ALA A 70 -5.11 -7.99 -7.74
C ALA A 70 -6.54 -8.32 -8.18
N SER A 71 -7.20 -9.29 -7.53
CA SER A 71 -8.61 -9.62 -7.78
C SER A 71 -9.53 -8.45 -7.46
N ALA A 72 -9.38 -7.84 -6.28
CA ALA A 72 -10.19 -6.69 -5.84
C ALA A 72 -10.09 -5.48 -6.79
N ARG A 73 -8.92 -5.25 -7.40
CA ARG A 73 -8.72 -4.19 -8.39
C ARG A 73 -9.36 -4.49 -9.75
N GLN A 74 -9.53 -5.76 -10.11
CA GLN A 74 -10.17 -6.16 -11.37
C GLN A 74 -11.69 -6.14 -11.25
N GLN A 75 -12.21 -6.73 -10.18
CA GLN A 75 -13.64 -6.81 -9.92
C GLN A 75 -13.88 -6.91 -8.42
N ILE A 76 -14.66 -5.98 -7.88
CA ILE A 76 -15.11 -6.04 -6.49
C ILE A 76 -16.43 -6.82 -6.41
N THR A 77 -16.43 -7.92 -5.67
CA THR A 77 -17.64 -8.65 -5.25
C THR A 77 -17.82 -8.51 -3.74
N THR A 78 -18.98 -8.90 -3.22
CA THR A 78 -19.23 -8.88 -1.77
C THR A 78 -18.24 -9.75 -1.02
N GLU A 79 -17.91 -10.93 -1.56
CA GLU A 79 -16.96 -11.87 -0.97
C GLU A 79 -15.55 -11.28 -0.95
N ILE A 80 -15.09 -10.72 -2.06
CA ILE A 80 -13.76 -10.08 -2.14
C ILE A 80 -13.68 -8.88 -1.20
N LEU A 81 -14.75 -8.09 -1.10
CA LEU A 81 -14.79 -6.95 -0.18
C LEU A 81 -14.71 -7.41 1.28
N GLN A 82 -15.38 -8.51 1.63
CA GLN A 82 -15.29 -9.10 2.96
C GLN A 82 -13.87 -9.59 3.25
N ASP A 83 -13.24 -10.31 2.33
CA ASP A 83 -11.86 -10.77 2.48
C ASP A 83 -10.89 -9.58 2.65
N VAL A 84 -11.02 -8.55 1.81
CA VAL A 84 -10.22 -7.32 1.92
C VAL A 84 -10.42 -6.65 3.28
N HIS A 85 -11.64 -6.61 3.79
CA HIS A 85 -11.95 -6.05 5.09
C HIS A 85 -11.27 -6.82 6.23
N GLU A 86 -11.39 -8.15 6.23
CA GLU A 86 -10.77 -9.02 7.22
C GLU A 86 -9.24 -8.86 7.21
N GLN A 87 -8.64 -8.85 6.02
CA GLN A 87 -7.19 -8.67 5.89
C GLN A 87 -6.73 -7.26 6.29
N ARG A 88 -7.54 -6.22 6.07
CA ARG A 88 -7.24 -4.87 6.57
C ARG A 88 -7.22 -4.84 8.10
N ILE A 89 -8.21 -5.46 8.75
CA ILE A 89 -8.26 -5.54 10.21
C ILE A 89 -7.02 -6.27 10.73
N HIS A 90 -6.71 -7.43 10.16
CA HIS A 90 -5.52 -8.19 10.54
C HIS A 90 -4.23 -7.36 10.39
N ALA A 91 -4.06 -6.65 9.27
CA ALA A 91 -2.91 -5.79 9.05
C ALA A 91 -2.80 -4.65 10.08
N GLU A 92 -3.93 -4.07 10.51
CA GLU A 92 -3.97 -3.03 11.54
C GLU A 92 -3.63 -3.57 12.95
N GLU A 93 -3.87 -4.85 13.21
CA GLU A 93 -3.52 -5.52 14.46
C GLU A 93 -2.03 -5.88 14.52
N VAL A 94 -1.49 -6.44 13.44
CA VAL A 94 -0.11 -6.95 13.43
C VAL A 94 0.95 -5.89 13.17
N ILE A 95 0.64 -4.84 12.40
CA ILE A 95 1.60 -3.76 12.12
C ILE A 95 1.58 -2.75 13.28
N PRO A 96 2.69 -2.60 14.04
CA PRO A 96 2.72 -1.66 15.14
C PRO A 96 2.50 -0.21 14.68
N LYS A 97 1.69 0.55 15.42
CA LYS A 97 1.44 1.97 15.11
C LYS A 97 2.72 2.81 14.93
N PRO A 98 3.79 2.64 15.73
CA PRO A 98 5.05 3.36 15.53
C PRO A 98 5.70 3.08 14.15
N VAL A 99 5.63 1.84 13.67
CA VAL A 99 6.17 1.43 12.37
C VAL A 99 5.43 2.14 11.24
N MET A 100 4.10 2.05 11.23
CA MET A 100 3.26 2.74 10.24
C MET A 100 3.47 4.27 10.26
N LYS A 101 3.65 4.86 11.46
CA LYS A 101 3.95 6.29 11.60
C LYS A 101 5.29 6.66 10.97
N ALA A 102 6.35 5.90 11.25
CA ALA A 102 7.68 6.12 10.68
C ALA A 102 7.66 5.95 9.15
N PHE A 103 6.97 4.93 8.65
CA PHE A 103 6.83 4.72 7.20
C PHE A 103 6.12 5.88 6.49
N LYS A 104 5.01 6.38 7.06
CA LYS A 104 4.32 7.56 6.51
C LYS A 104 5.20 8.81 6.52
N GLN A 105 6.03 8.99 7.54
CA GLN A 105 6.96 10.11 7.59
C GLN A 105 7.99 10.02 6.47
N ARG A 106 8.58 8.84 6.25
CA ARG A 106 9.48 8.57 5.14
C ARG A 106 8.85 8.87 3.78
N LEU A 107 7.59 8.49 3.57
CA LEU A 107 6.89 8.77 2.31
C LEU A 107 6.67 10.28 2.08
N ARG A 108 6.37 11.04 3.14
CA ARG A 108 6.21 12.50 3.02
C ARG A 108 7.51 13.15 2.61
N GLU A 109 8.62 12.82 3.28
CA GLU A 109 9.95 13.35 2.96
C GLU A 109 10.36 13.04 1.51
N ALA A 110 9.96 11.87 1.00
CA ALA A 110 10.31 11.43 -0.34
C ALA A 110 9.44 12.00 -1.47
N LEU A 111 8.14 12.17 -1.23
CA LEU A 111 7.14 12.41 -2.28
C LEU A 111 6.49 13.78 -2.19
N MET A 112 6.55 14.40 -1.03
CA MET A 112 5.90 15.67 -0.71
C MET A 112 6.91 16.57 0.00
N PRO A 113 8.02 16.96 -0.66
CA PRO A 113 8.91 17.96 -0.09
C PRO A 113 8.07 19.21 0.16
N GLU A 114 8.09 19.69 1.41
CA GLU A 114 7.40 20.90 1.83
C GLU A 114 7.76 22.04 0.86
N HIS A 115 6.76 22.79 0.41
CA HIS A 115 6.98 24.11 -0.19
C HIS A 115 7.40 25.08 0.90
#